data_AF-A0A1H4KJJ1-F1
#
_entry.id   AF-A0A1H4KJJ1-F1
#
_cell.length_a   1.000
_cell.length_b   1.000
_cell.length_c   1.000
_cell.angle_alpha   90.00
_cell.angle_beta   90.00
_cell.angle_gamma   90.00
#
_symmetry.space_group_name_H-M   'P 1'
#
loop_
_entity.id
_entity.type
_entity.pdbx_description
1 polymer ?
#
loop_
_entity_poly.entity_id
_entity_poly.type
_entity_poly.pdbx_seq_one_letter_code
_entity_poly.pdbx_strand_id
1 'polypeptide(L)'
;MIEVADIFREYGDEYRAHHKLSLPMIRAMHAIQYCRTSMMGGHVDQCDDCGHKQISYNSCRNRHCPKCQNLPKERWLEERKKDLLPIPYFHIVFTLPTELRAIALRNKKVMYTLLFKASAETLLELANDPKYLGAQIGFISLLHTWGQNLMDHPHVHCGSSFFVY
;
A
#
# COMPACT_ATOMS: atom_id res chain seq x y z
N MET A 1 17.35 -14.53 3.14
CA MET A 1 16.60 -13.30 3.46
C MET A 1 15.36 -13.72 4.21
N ILE A 2 15.10 -13.15 5.39
CA ILE A 2 13.92 -13.46 6.20
C ILE A 2 12.71 -12.73 5.62
N GLU A 3 11.61 -13.43 5.40
CA GLU A 3 10.33 -12.88 4.96
C GLU A 3 9.35 -12.76 6.14
N VAL A 4 8.32 -11.92 6.00
CA VAL A 4 7.22 -11.82 6.99
C VAL A 4 6.54 -13.18 7.22
N ALA A 5 6.49 -14.03 6.20
CA ALA A 5 5.93 -15.37 6.31
C ALA A 5 6.76 -16.27 7.24
N ASP A 6 8.09 -16.10 7.30
CA ASP A 6 8.96 -16.82 8.24
C ASP A 6 8.63 -16.41 9.68
N ILE A 7 8.52 -15.11 9.92
CA ILE A 7 8.16 -14.56 11.24
C ILE A 7 6.80 -15.09 11.72
N PHE A 8 5.80 -15.15 10.83
CA PHE A 8 4.49 -15.71 11.21
C PHE A 8 4.50 -17.22 11.43
N ARG A 9 5.38 -17.97 10.77
CA ARG A 9 5.54 -19.41 11.04
C ARG A 9 6.21 -19.65 12.39
N GLU A 10 7.19 -18.84 12.75
CA GLU A 10 7.99 -19.02 13.96
C GLU A 10 7.27 -18.46 15.21
N TYR A 11 6.70 -17.25 15.12
CA TYR A 11 6.16 -16.53 16.28
C TYR A 11 4.64 -16.28 16.21
N GLY A 12 3.98 -16.68 15.12
CA GLY A 12 2.57 -16.32 14.87
C GLY A 12 1.60 -16.92 15.88
N ASP A 13 1.83 -18.14 16.35
CA ASP A 13 0.95 -18.81 17.33
C ASP A 13 1.04 -18.15 18.70
N GLU A 14 2.25 -17.88 19.20
CA GLU A 14 2.47 -17.16 20.44
C GLU A 14 1.85 -15.75 20.38
N TYR A 15 2.05 -15.05 19.26
CA TYR A 15 1.48 -13.72 19.08
C TYR A 15 -0.06 -13.72 19.12
N ARG A 16 -0.69 -14.71 18.47
CA ARG A 16 -2.15 -14.91 18.49
C ARG A 16 -2.69 -15.26 19.88
N ALA A 17 -1.93 -15.99 20.69
CA ALA A 17 -2.32 -16.35 22.05
C ALA A 17 -2.33 -15.15 23.00
N HIS A 18 -1.39 -14.21 22.83
CA HIS A 18 -1.21 -13.07 23.73
C HIS A 18 -1.91 -11.77 23.30
N HIS A 19 -2.39 -11.69 22.05
CA HIS A 19 -2.96 -10.46 21.50
C HIS A 19 -4.37 -10.66 20.93
N LYS A 20 -5.27 -9.71 21.21
CA LYS A 20 -6.60 -9.65 20.57
C LYS A 20 -6.45 -9.12 19.15
N LEU A 21 -6.69 -9.98 18.16
CA LEU A 21 -6.62 -9.63 16.75
C LEU A 21 -8.00 -9.56 16.12
N SER A 22 -8.21 -8.59 15.24
CA SER A 22 -9.42 -8.54 14.43
C SER A 22 -9.42 -9.65 13.37
N LEU A 23 -10.60 -10.10 12.95
CA LEU A 23 -10.72 -11.13 11.90
C LEU A 23 -9.94 -10.79 10.61
N PRO A 24 -9.93 -9.54 10.09
CA PRO A 24 -9.09 -9.18 8.95
C PRO A 24 -7.58 -9.39 9.20
N MET A 25 -7.08 -9.11 10.41
CA MET A 25 -5.68 -9.32 10.76
C MET A 25 -5.35 -10.81 10.78
N ILE A 26 -6.20 -11.64 11.41
CA ILE A 26 -6.02 -13.09 11.45
C ILE A 26 -5.99 -13.67 10.03
N ARG A 27 -6.93 -13.25 9.17
CA ARG A 27 -6.96 -13.68 7.76
C ARG A 27 -5.72 -13.26 6.98
N ALA A 28 -5.21 -12.05 7.20
CA ALA A 28 -3.98 -11.58 6.57
C ALA A 28 -2.76 -12.38 7.05
N MET A 29 -2.62 -12.60 8.36
CA MET A 29 -1.56 -13.41 8.95
C MET A 29 -1.56 -14.82 8.37
N HIS A 30 -2.71 -15.50 8.39
CA HIS A 30 -2.86 -16.85 7.85
C HIS A 30 -2.49 -16.91 6.36
N ALA A 31 -3.02 -15.99 5.55
CA ALA A 31 -2.71 -15.94 4.12
C ALA A 31 -1.22 -15.76 3.85
N ILE A 32 -0.54 -14.89 4.61
CA ILE A 32 0.90 -14.64 4.47
C ILE A 32 1.70 -15.86 4.93
N GLN A 33 1.36 -16.45 6.07
CA GLN A 33 2.03 -17.61 6.67
C GLN A 33 2.11 -18.81 5.71
N TYR A 34 1.02 -19.08 4.97
CA TYR A 34 0.92 -20.23 4.06
C TYR A 34 1.18 -19.90 2.59
N CYS A 35 1.44 -18.64 2.24
CA CYS A 35 1.67 -18.24 0.86
C CYS A 35 2.84 -19.01 0.23
N ARG A 36 2.64 -19.59 -0.97
CA ARG A 36 3.64 -20.40 -1.70
C ARG A 36 4.12 -21.63 -0.92
N THR A 37 3.22 -22.26 -0.18
CA THR A 37 3.43 -23.57 0.46
C THR A 37 2.47 -24.61 -0.10
N SER A 38 2.69 -25.89 0.20
CA SER A 38 1.80 -27.00 -0.18
C SER A 38 0.36 -26.81 0.29
N MET A 39 0.13 -26.06 1.38
CA MET A 39 -1.21 -25.71 1.87
C MET A 39 -2.05 -24.90 0.87
N MET A 40 -1.41 -24.23 -0.10
CA MET A 40 -2.10 -23.48 -1.15
C MET A 40 -2.39 -24.32 -2.40
N GLY A 41 -2.01 -25.60 -2.39
CA GLY A 41 -1.89 -26.41 -3.60
C GLY A 41 -0.76 -25.91 -4.51
N GLY A 42 -0.59 -26.58 -5.64
CA GLY A 42 0.45 -26.23 -6.61
C GLY A 42 0.36 -27.01 -7.90
N HIS A 43 1.36 -26.80 -8.73
CA HIS A 43 1.52 -27.46 -10.03
C HIS A 43 2.88 -28.16 -10.05
N VAL A 44 2.96 -29.24 -10.81
CA VAL A 44 4.19 -29.97 -11.05
C VAL A 44 4.45 -29.89 -12.54
N ASP A 45 5.49 -29.14 -12.89
CA ASP A 45 5.97 -29.06 -14.27
C ASP A 45 7.04 -30.14 -14.44
N GLN A 46 6.96 -30.93 -15.51
CA GLN A 46 7.94 -31.96 -15.82
C GLN A 46 8.58 -31.65 -17.17
N CYS A 47 9.91 -31.74 -17.24
CA CYS A 47 10.64 -31.67 -18.50
C CYS A 47 10.49 -32.99 -19.26
N ASP A 48 10.03 -32.93 -20.50
CA ASP A 48 9.82 -34.11 -21.36
C ASP A 48 11.14 -34.79 -21.78
N ASP A 49 12.26 -34.05 -21.79
CA ASP A 49 13.56 -34.56 -22.24
C ASP A 49 14.35 -35.28 -21.13
N CYS A 50 14.40 -34.69 -19.93
CA CYS A 50 15.22 -35.21 -18.82
C CYS A 50 14.41 -35.72 -17.62
N GLY A 51 13.08 -35.58 -17.66
CA GLY A 51 12.18 -36.02 -16.59
C GLY A 51 12.24 -35.17 -15.31
N HIS A 52 13.05 -34.10 -15.26
CA HIS A 52 13.16 -33.20 -14.12
C HIS A 52 11.78 -32.63 -13.76
N LYS A 53 11.44 -32.62 -12.47
CA LYS A 53 10.17 -32.10 -11.95
C LYS A 53 10.40 -30.85 -11.11
N GLN A 54 9.70 -29.78 -11.45
CA GLN A 54 9.65 -28.55 -10.68
C GLN A 54 8.27 -28.38 -10.05
N ILE A 55 8.24 -28.16 -8.73
CA ILE A 55 6.99 -27.92 -8.00
C ILE A 55 6.82 -26.42 -7.79
N SER A 56 5.67 -25.89 -8.19
CA SER A 56 5.29 -24.49 -8.06
C SER A 56 4.04 -24.35 -7.20
N TYR A 57 4.18 -23.80 -5.99
CA TYR A 57 3.03 -23.59 -5.09
C TYR A 57 2.26 -22.30 -5.40
N ASN A 58 0.94 -22.33 -5.17
CA ASN A 58 0.06 -21.19 -5.46
C ASN A 58 0.26 -20.02 -4.48
N SER A 59 -0.01 -18.82 -4.97
CA SER A 59 0.00 -17.58 -4.18
C SER A 59 -1.27 -17.44 -3.33
N CYS A 60 -1.17 -16.84 -2.13
CA CYS A 60 -2.35 -16.55 -1.31
C CYS A 60 -3.24 -15.41 -1.85
N ARG A 61 -2.74 -14.60 -2.81
CA ARG A 61 -3.42 -13.46 -3.46
C ARG A 61 -3.93 -12.35 -2.52
N ASN A 62 -3.64 -12.43 -1.23
CA ASN A 62 -4.02 -11.41 -0.26
C ASN A 62 -3.27 -10.09 -0.54
N ARG A 63 -4.00 -8.97 -0.54
CA ARG A 63 -3.46 -7.61 -0.75
C ARG A 63 -2.42 -7.15 0.27
N HIS A 64 -2.32 -7.82 1.42
CA HIS A 64 -1.33 -7.51 2.45
C HIS A 64 -0.08 -8.38 2.34
N CYS A 65 -0.05 -9.38 1.45
CA CYS A 65 1.10 -10.27 1.34
C CYS A 65 2.22 -9.62 0.52
N PRO A 66 3.40 -9.33 1.12
CA PRO A 66 4.49 -8.67 0.41
C PRO A 66 4.94 -9.45 -0.82
N LYS A 67 4.98 -10.79 -0.73
CA LYS A 67 5.35 -11.66 -1.85
C LYS A 67 4.35 -11.59 -3.01
N CYS A 68 3.04 -11.62 -2.72
CA CYS A 68 2.02 -11.54 -3.77
C CYS A 68 1.94 -10.14 -4.39
N GLN A 69 2.15 -9.09 -3.59
CA GLN A 69 2.04 -7.71 -4.05
C GLN A 69 3.33 -7.15 -4.66
N ASN A 70 4.45 -7.88 -4.60
CA ASN A 70 5.72 -7.39 -5.11
C ASN A 70 5.64 -7.04 -6.61
N LEU A 71 5.27 -8.00 -7.46
CA LEU A 71 5.19 -7.76 -8.90
C LEU A 71 4.13 -6.72 -9.30
N PRO A 72 2.90 -6.73 -8.75
CA PRO A 72 1.95 -5.65 -8.97
C PRO A 72 2.49 -4.26 -8.57
N LYS A 73 3.16 -4.16 -7.42
CA LYS A 73 3.79 -2.93 -6.94
C LYS A 73 4.89 -2.47 -7.90
N GLU A 74 5.80 -3.35 -8.32
CA GLU A 74 6.86 -3.00 -9.28
C GLU A 74 6.27 -2.53 -10.62
N ARG A 75 5.27 -3.22 -11.16
CA ARG A 75 4.59 -2.78 -12.39
C ARG A 75 3.95 -1.41 -12.25
N TRP A 76 3.24 -1.18 -11.14
CA TRP A 76 2.65 0.12 -10.85
C TRP A 76 3.70 1.22 -10.74
N LEU A 77 4.84 0.95 -10.09
CA LEU A 77 5.96 1.90 -10.00
C LEU A 77 6.52 2.24 -11.38
N GLU A 78 6.76 1.23 -12.22
CA GLU A 78 7.28 1.44 -13.58
C GLU A 78 6.30 2.22 -14.46
N GLU A 79 4.99 2.04 -14.29
CA GLU A 79 4.00 2.89 -14.95
C GLU A 79 4.04 4.33 -14.45
N ARG A 80 4.06 4.55 -13.13
CA ARG A 80 4.10 5.91 -12.56
C ARG A 80 5.38 6.66 -12.89
N LYS A 81 6.51 5.97 -13.03
CA LYS A 81 7.77 6.56 -13.48
C LYS A 81 7.67 7.16 -14.89
N LYS A 82 6.84 6.59 -15.77
CA LYS A 82 6.62 7.13 -17.13
C LYS A 82 5.80 8.42 -17.11
N ASP A 83 5.02 8.64 -16.05
CA ASP A 83 4.23 9.84 -15.86
C ASP A 83 5.07 10.99 -15.26
N LEU A 84 6.33 10.74 -14.87
CA LEU A 84 7.22 11.74 -14.28
C LEU A 84 7.85 12.63 -15.35
N LEU A 85 7.83 13.94 -15.08
CA LEU A 85 8.49 14.95 -15.88
C LEU A 85 9.86 15.29 -15.25
N PRO A 86 10.85 15.68 -16.06
CA PRO A 86 12.19 16.03 -15.57
C PRO A 86 12.21 17.45 -14.98
N ILE A 87 11.33 17.72 -14.00
CA ILE A 87 11.16 19.03 -13.35
C ILE A 87 11.16 18.86 -11.83
N PRO A 88 11.37 19.94 -11.06
CA PRO A 88 11.25 19.90 -9.61
C PRO A 88 9.83 19.54 -9.15
N TYR A 89 9.75 18.74 -8.09
CA TYR A 89 8.49 18.37 -7.43
C TYR A 89 8.44 18.91 -6.01
N PHE A 90 7.26 19.29 -5.58
CA PHE A 90 6.97 19.64 -4.19
C PHE A 90 6.29 18.47 -3.49
N HIS A 91 6.75 18.18 -2.28
CA HIS A 91 6.14 17.15 -1.42
C HIS A 91 5.30 17.83 -0.35
N ILE A 92 3.98 17.73 -0.49
CA ILE A 92 3.01 18.36 0.42
C ILE A 92 2.30 17.26 1.19
N VAL A 93 2.15 17.43 2.51
CA VAL A 93 1.55 16.41 3.38
C VAL A 93 0.33 16.97 4.08
N PHE A 94 -0.81 16.32 3.88
CA PHE A 94 -2.05 16.62 4.58
C PHE A 94 -2.27 15.57 5.66
N THR A 95 -2.22 15.99 6.93
CA THR A 95 -2.37 15.10 8.08
C THR A 95 -3.75 15.27 8.67
N LEU A 96 -4.44 14.15 8.94
CA LEU A 96 -5.72 14.18 9.60
C LEU A 96 -5.54 14.63 11.08
N PRO A 97 -6.33 15.61 11.56
CA PRO A 97 -6.32 16.01 12.97
C PRO A 97 -6.54 14.83 13.91
N THR A 98 -5.88 14.87 15.08
CA THR A 98 -5.86 13.76 16.04
C THR A 98 -7.27 13.39 16.52
N GLU A 99 -8.12 14.39 16.67
CA GLU A 99 -9.52 14.31 17.10
C GLU A 99 -10.36 13.44 16.15
N LEU A 100 -10.00 13.39 14.87
CA LEU A 100 -10.72 12.65 13.84
C LEU A 100 -10.21 11.23 13.61
N ARG A 101 -9.07 10.84 14.21
CA ARG A 101 -8.43 9.53 13.99
C ARG A 101 -9.32 8.36 14.39
N ALA A 102 -9.97 8.45 15.56
CA ALA A 102 -10.89 7.41 16.02
C ALA A 102 -12.08 7.22 15.07
N ILE A 103 -12.58 8.32 14.48
CA ILE A 103 -13.66 8.29 13.48
C ILE A 103 -13.15 7.66 12.18
N ALA A 104 -11.94 8.02 11.75
CA ALA A 104 -11.30 7.46 10.56
C ALA A 104 -11.07 5.95 10.67
N LEU A 105 -10.63 5.45 11.82
CA LEU A 105 -10.44 4.02 12.04
C LEU A 105 -11.73 3.21 11.87
N ARG A 106 -12.88 3.78 12.24
CA ARG A 106 -14.20 3.15 12.14
C ARG A 106 -14.85 3.36 10.77
N ASN A 107 -14.52 4.45 10.08
CA ASN A 107 -15.16 4.89 8.84
C ASN A 107 -14.15 5.08 7.69
N LYS A 108 -13.17 4.17 7.58
CA LYS A 108 -11.99 4.30 6.71
C LYS A 108 -12.32 4.74 5.28
N LYS A 109 -13.31 4.08 4.65
CA LYS A 109 -13.71 4.41 3.27
C LYS A 109 -14.15 5.88 3.15
N VAL A 110 -15.04 6.33 4.03
CA VAL A 110 -15.58 7.70 3.99
C VAL A 110 -14.48 8.70 4.34
N MET A 111 -13.81 8.50 5.46
CA MET A 111 -12.83 9.46 5.99
C MET A 111 -11.60 9.60 5.10
N TYR A 112 -11.07 8.50 4.54
CA TYR A 112 -9.95 8.60 3.63
C TYR A 112 -10.35 9.16 2.26
N THR A 113 -11.57 8.89 1.77
CA THR A 113 -12.09 9.54 0.57
C THR A 113 -12.19 11.05 0.76
N LEU A 114 -12.71 11.50 1.92
CA LEU A 114 -12.76 12.92 2.26
C LEU A 114 -11.37 13.54 2.39
N LEU A 115 -10.40 12.84 2.98
CA LEU A 115 -9.01 13.32 3.08
C LEU A 115 -8.37 13.50 1.70
N PHE A 116 -8.55 12.53 0.78
CA PHE A 116 -8.09 12.68 -0.61
C PHE A 116 -8.77 13.85 -1.32
N LYS A 117 -10.10 13.97 -1.17
CA LYS A 117 -10.85 15.05 -1.79
C LYS A 117 -10.40 16.42 -1.28
N ALA A 118 -10.36 16.60 0.03
CA ALA A 118 -9.97 17.87 0.65
C ALA A 118 -8.54 18.28 0.28
N SER A 119 -7.58 17.35 0.32
CA SER A 119 -6.20 17.63 -0.08
C SER A 119 -6.09 18.01 -1.57
N ALA A 120 -6.83 17.33 -2.46
CA ALA A 120 -6.86 17.67 -3.87
C ALA A 120 -7.50 19.04 -4.13
N GLU A 121 -8.65 19.32 -3.52
CA GLU A 121 -9.36 20.61 -3.65
C GLU A 121 -8.50 21.77 -3.17
N THR A 122 -7.82 21.63 -2.02
CA THR A 122 -6.90 22.66 -1.50
C THR A 122 -5.75 22.96 -2.47
N LEU A 123 -5.14 21.92 -3.05
CA LEU A 123 -4.04 22.11 -4.01
C LEU A 123 -4.52 22.77 -5.30
N LEU A 124 -5.66 22.34 -5.83
CA LEU A 124 -6.22 22.87 -7.07
C LEU A 124 -6.71 24.31 -6.90
N GLU A 125 -7.35 24.64 -5.77
CA GLU A 125 -7.81 25.99 -5.47
C GLU A 125 -6.64 26.98 -5.42
N LEU A 126 -5.59 26.65 -4.64
CA LEU A 126 -4.41 27.50 -4.51
C LEU A 126 -3.65 27.65 -5.84
N ALA A 127 -3.57 26.57 -6.61
CA ALA A 127 -2.89 26.58 -7.89
C ALA A 127 -3.59 27.45 -8.95
N ASN A 128 -4.92 27.39 -9.01
CA ASN A 128 -5.70 28.13 -10.00
C ASN A 128 -5.82 29.62 -9.68
N ASP A 129 -5.58 30.06 -8.44
CA ASP A 129 -5.66 31.46 -8.06
C ASP A 129 -4.51 32.28 -8.69
N PRO A 130 -4.79 33.27 -9.58
CA PRO A 130 -3.79 34.10 -10.24
C PRO A 130 -2.94 34.94 -9.29
N LYS A 131 -3.41 35.19 -8.06
CA LYS A 131 -2.64 35.88 -7.03
C LYS A 131 -1.45 35.05 -6.55
N TYR A 132 -1.59 33.72 -6.59
CA TYR A 132 -0.55 32.79 -6.15
C TYR A 132 0.15 32.18 -7.37
N LEU A 133 -0.31 31.03 -7.86
CA LEU A 133 0.35 30.34 -8.97
C LEU A 133 -0.30 30.65 -10.33
N GLY A 134 -1.62 30.78 -10.37
CA GLY A 134 -2.38 31.04 -11.60
C GLY A 134 -2.19 29.98 -12.69
N ALA A 135 -1.96 28.72 -12.31
CA ALA A 135 -1.58 27.69 -13.26
C ALA A 135 -2.22 26.32 -12.97
N GLN A 136 -2.34 25.49 -14.00
CA GLN A 136 -2.81 24.12 -13.86
C GLN A 136 -1.70 23.23 -13.27
N ILE A 137 -2.07 22.31 -12.39
CA ILE A 137 -1.09 21.43 -11.73
C ILE A 137 -1.45 19.97 -11.92
N GLY A 138 -0.42 19.12 -11.85
CA GLY A 138 -0.56 17.68 -11.77
C GLY A 138 0.08 17.18 -10.48
N PHE A 139 -0.58 16.24 -9.79
CA PHE A 139 -0.02 15.62 -8.60
C PHE A 139 -0.48 14.18 -8.42
N ILE A 140 0.36 13.39 -7.75
CA ILE A 140 0.04 12.03 -7.29
C ILE A 140 -0.14 12.06 -5.78
N SER A 141 -1.27 11.53 -5.31
CA SER A 141 -1.60 11.44 -3.89
C SER A 141 -1.47 10.00 -3.37
N LEU A 142 -0.77 9.81 -2.25
CA LEU A 142 -0.54 8.51 -1.60
C LEU A 142 -0.97 8.56 -0.13
N LEU A 143 -1.87 7.66 0.26
CA LEU A 143 -2.33 7.54 1.64
C LEU A 143 -1.37 6.68 2.46
N HIS A 144 -0.90 7.24 3.56
CA HIS A 144 -0.25 6.52 4.64
C HIS A 144 -1.14 6.54 5.89
N THR A 145 -1.36 5.39 6.51
CA THR A 145 -2.25 5.26 7.68
C THR A 145 -1.52 5.17 9.01
N TRP A 146 -0.18 5.19 9.01
CA TRP A 146 0.64 4.93 10.20
C TRP A 146 1.79 5.92 10.29
N GLY A 147 2.17 6.28 11.51
CA GLY A 147 3.39 7.04 11.79
C GLY A 147 4.63 6.13 11.90
N GLN A 148 5.79 6.73 12.17
CA GLN A 148 7.04 5.99 12.40
C GLN A 148 6.97 5.01 13.57
N ASN A 149 6.13 5.31 14.57
CA ASN A 149 5.84 4.44 15.71
C ASN A 149 4.79 3.35 15.41
N LEU A 150 4.38 3.20 14.14
CA LEU A 150 3.35 2.26 13.66
C LEU A 150 1.95 2.48 14.27
N MET A 151 1.71 3.64 14.88
CA MET A 151 0.40 4.03 15.39
C MET A 151 -0.44 4.71 14.31
N ASP A 152 -1.77 4.67 14.46
CA ASP A 152 -2.70 5.32 13.54
C ASP A 152 -2.38 6.81 13.40
N HIS A 153 -2.04 7.19 12.17
CA HIS A 153 -1.67 8.54 11.81
C HIS A 153 -2.00 8.74 10.32
N PRO A 154 -3.28 8.88 9.94
CA PRO A 154 -3.66 9.00 8.54
C PRO A 154 -3.17 10.33 7.96
N HIS A 155 -2.39 10.24 6.90
CA HIS A 155 -1.90 11.39 6.14
C HIS A 155 -1.80 11.05 4.65
N VAL A 156 -1.99 12.06 3.80
CA VAL A 156 -1.81 11.93 2.35
C VAL A 156 -0.57 12.72 1.96
N HIS A 157 0.34 12.04 1.27
CA HIS A 157 1.47 12.66 0.59
C HIS A 157 1.08 13.01 -0.84
N CYS A 158 1.22 14.27 -1.21
CA CYS A 158 1.02 14.76 -2.57
C CYS A 158 2.38 15.12 -3.16
N GLY A 159 2.81 14.40 -4.20
CA GLY A 159 3.92 14.81 -5.05
C GLY A 159 3.37 15.67 -6.19
N SER A 160 3.58 16.98 -6.13
CA SER A 160 3.02 17.95 -7.10
C SER A 160 4.10 18.51 -8.01
N SER A 161 3.78 18.58 -9.30
CA SER A 161 4.50 19.37 -10.30
C SER A 161 3.62 20.51 -10.80
N PHE A 162 4.20 21.70 -10.89
CA PHE A 162 3.52 22.87 -11.42
C PHE A 162 3.70 22.92 -12.94
N PHE A 163 2.60 22.93 -13.70
CA PHE A 163 2.65 23.25 -15.13
C PHE A 163 2.36 24.74 -15.29
N VAL A 164 3.19 25.44 -16.06
CA VAL A 164 2.83 26.73 -16.64
C VAL A 164 2.64 26.44 -18.12
N TYR A 165 1.41 26.44 -18.59
CA TYR A 165 1.13 26.64 -20.02
C TYR A 165 0.79 28.11 -20.22
#